data_AF-A0AAW5EF02-F1
#
_entry.id   AF-A0AAW5EF02-F1
#
_cell.length_a   1.000
_cell.length_b   1.000
_cell.length_c   1.000
_cell.angle_alpha   90.00
_cell.angle_beta   90.00
_cell.angle_gamma   90.00
#
_symmetry.space_group_name_H-M   'P 1'
#
loop_
_entity.id
_entity.type
_entity.pdbx_description
1 polymer ?
#
loop_
_entity_poly.entity_id
_entity_poly.type
_entity_poly.pdbx_seq_one_letter_code
_entity_poly.pdbx_strand_id
1 'polypeptide(L)'
;KTRIINACENENFTPLMTLFFKNYDEKFLESAKDEIFGIKLYPAGITTNSKGGVSSFDIENLKPTLEAMSDLQIPLLVHGETNDF
;
A
#
# COMPACT_ATOMS: atom_id res chain seq x y z
N LYS A 1 9.57 -8.65 -5.45
CA LYS A 1 9.58 -9.99 -4.80
C LYS A 1 10.85 -10.78 -5.14
N THR A 2 11.12 -11.10 -6.41
CA THR A 2 12.28 -11.90 -6.86
C THR A 2 13.64 -11.47 -6.29
N ARG A 3 13.96 -10.17 -6.34
CA ARG A 3 15.23 -9.67 -5.80
C ARG A 3 15.43 -9.97 -4.31
N ILE A 4 14.36 -9.96 -3.53
CA ILE A 4 14.42 -10.25 -2.09
C ILE A 4 14.63 -11.74 -1.87
N ILE A 5 13.88 -12.59 -2.57
CA ILE A 5 14.04 -14.05 -2.50
C ILE A 5 15.48 -14.45 -2.86
N ASN A 6 16.04 -13.89 -3.95
CA ASN A 6 17.42 -14.16 -4.35
C ASN A 6 18.45 -13.73 -3.30
N ALA A 7 18.15 -12.69 -2.52
CA ALA A 7 19.04 -12.22 -1.45
C ALA A 7 18.94 -13.06 -0.17
N CYS A 8 17.90 -13.88 -0.02
CA CYS A 8 17.68 -14.75 1.14
C CYS A 8 18.33 -16.13 0.99
N GLU A 9 18.96 -16.42 -0.15
CA GLU A 9 19.64 -17.70 -0.45
C GLU A 9 18.81 -18.94 -0.04
N ASN A 10 19.19 -19.60 1.05
CA ASN A 10 18.61 -20.85 1.55
C ASN A 10 17.76 -20.65 2.83
N GLU A 11 17.50 -19.41 3.24
CA GLU A 11 16.67 -19.13 4.40
C GLU A 11 15.20 -19.45 4.12
N ASN A 12 14.52 -20.05 5.11
CA ASN A 12 13.07 -20.25 5.04
C ASN A 12 12.35 -18.92 5.31
N PHE A 13 12.32 -18.07 4.29
CA PHE A 13 11.78 -16.71 4.37
C PHE A 13 10.75 -16.46 3.27
N THR A 14 9.56 -15.98 3.67
CA THR A 14 8.50 -15.58 2.74
C THR A 14 8.27 -14.07 2.85
N PRO A 15 8.74 -13.25 1.89
CA PRO A 15 8.49 -11.82 1.91
C PRO A 15 7.06 -11.48 1.51
N LEU A 16 6.32 -10.87 2.43
CA LEU A 16 5.01 -10.27 2.16
C LEU A 16 5.20 -8.82 1.70
N MET A 17 5.07 -8.61 0.38
CA MET A 17 5.34 -7.31 -0.24
C MET A 17 4.17 -6.35 -0.04
N THR A 18 4.45 -5.04 0.03
CA THR A 18 3.41 -4.00 0.06
C THR A 18 3.72 -2.91 -0.96
N LEU A 19 2.68 -2.26 -1.49
CA LEU A 19 2.84 -1.00 -2.23
C LEU A 19 2.61 0.20 -1.31
N PHE A 20 3.22 1.33 -1.67
CA PHE A 20 2.92 2.62 -1.05
C PHE A 20 1.62 3.16 -1.64
N PHE A 21 0.68 3.60 -0.80
CA PHE A 21 -0.64 4.05 -1.26
C PHE A 21 -0.54 5.23 -2.24
N LYS A 22 -1.24 5.10 -3.35
CA LYS A 22 -1.57 6.14 -4.33
C LYS A 22 -2.97 5.85 -4.87
N ASN A 23 -3.52 6.76 -5.67
CA ASN A 23 -4.81 6.57 -6.34
C ASN A 23 -4.64 5.60 -7.53
N TYR A 24 -4.46 4.32 -7.23
CA TYR A 24 -4.38 3.25 -8.22
C TYR A 24 -5.77 2.95 -8.78
N ASP A 25 -5.83 2.65 -10.07
CA ASP A 25 -7.05 2.14 -10.70
C ASP A 25 -7.21 0.63 -10.45
N GLU A 26 -8.43 0.13 -10.67
CA GLU A 26 -8.77 -1.29 -10.50
C GLU A 26 -7.89 -2.20 -11.37
N LYS A 27 -7.67 -1.84 -12.63
CA LYS A 27 -6.85 -2.61 -13.57
C LYS A 27 -5.42 -2.82 -13.06
N PHE A 28 -4.81 -1.78 -12.49
CA PHE A 28 -3.50 -1.90 -11.87
C PHE A 28 -3.55 -2.86 -10.67
N LEU A 29 -4.55 -2.70 -9.80
CA LEU A 29 -4.70 -3.53 -8.61
C LEU A 29 -4.94 -5.00 -8.96
N GLU A 30 -5.75 -5.31 -9.98
CA GLU A 30 -5.94 -6.66 -10.51
C GLU A 30 -4.61 -7.30 -10.90
N SER A 31 -3.74 -6.55 -11.60
CA SER A 31 -2.44 -7.06 -12.03
C SER A 31 -1.46 -7.25 -10.87
N ALA A 32 -1.66 -6.55 -9.75
CA ALA A 32 -0.75 -6.53 -8.61
C ALA A 32 -1.19 -7.46 -7.47
N LYS A 33 -2.48 -7.84 -7.39
CA LYS A 33 -3.09 -8.49 -6.22
C LYS A 33 -2.37 -9.76 -5.77
N ASP A 34 -1.82 -10.54 -6.71
CA ASP A 34 -1.14 -11.81 -6.41
C ASP A 34 0.35 -11.62 -6.04
N GLU A 35 0.88 -10.41 -6.25
CA GLU A 35 2.28 -10.04 -5.97
C GLU A 35 2.44 -9.28 -4.64
N ILE A 36 1.35 -8.79 -4.07
CA ILE A 36 1.33 -7.96 -2.86
C ILE A 36 0.47 -8.60 -1.77
N PHE A 37 0.86 -8.38 -0.52
CA PHE A 37 0.04 -8.68 0.63
C PHE A 37 -0.98 -7.57 0.92
N GLY A 38 -0.65 -6.32 0.60
CA GLY A 38 -1.50 -5.17 0.87
C GLY A 38 -0.89 -3.85 0.43
N ILE A 39 -1.59 -2.75 0.70
CA ILE A 39 -1.15 -1.39 0.37
C ILE A 39 -1.03 -0.59 1.66
N LYS A 40 0.11 0.07 1.84
CA LYS A 40 0.42 0.87 3.03
C LYS A 40 0.19 2.36 2.76
N LEU A 41 -0.76 2.93 3.48
CA LEU A 41 -1.07 4.36 3.51
C LEU A 41 -0.24 5.06 4.58
N TYR A 42 0.41 6.14 4.17
CA TYR A 42 1.08 7.09 5.07
C TYR A 42 0.45 8.46 4.86
N PRO A 43 -0.05 9.13 5.93
CA PRO A 43 -0.34 10.55 5.90
C PRO A 43 0.90 11.35 5.49
N ALA A 44 0.70 12.42 4.70
CA ALA A 44 1.81 13.18 4.16
C ALA A 44 2.65 13.87 5.25
N GLY A 45 3.94 13.57 5.28
CA GLY A 45 4.92 14.26 6.13
C GLY A 45 5.00 13.78 7.58
N ILE A 46 4.17 12.82 8.01
CA ILE A 46 4.08 12.41 9.41
C ILE A 46 5.26 11.53 9.89
N THR A 47 5.91 10.80 8.98
CA THR A 47 7.02 9.90 9.30
C THR A 47 8.09 9.86 8.21
N THR A 48 9.15 9.08 8.42
CA THR A 48 10.28 8.93 7.47
C THR A 48 9.79 8.52 6.08
N ASN A 49 10.25 9.23 5.04
CA ASN A 49 9.88 9.01 3.63
C ASN A 49 8.38 9.14 3.29
N SER A 50 7.58 9.82 4.11
CA SER A 50 6.13 10.01 3.90
C SER A 50 5.74 11.27 3.13
N LYS A 51 6.68 12.06 2.59
CA LYS A 51 6.38 13.31 1.86
C LYS A 51 5.43 13.11 0.67
N GLY A 52 5.50 11.94 0.01
CA GLY A 52 4.59 11.56 -1.08
C GLY A 52 3.30 10.88 -0.63
N GLY A 53 3.00 10.92 0.67
CA GLY A 53 1.82 10.30 1.27
C GLY A 53 0.51 11.01 0.95
N VAL A 54 -0.57 10.53 1.56
CA VAL A 54 -1.91 11.08 1.39
C VAL A 54 -2.01 12.38 2.16
N SER A 55 -2.22 13.49 1.45
CA SER A 55 -2.36 14.84 2.03
C SER A 55 -3.81 15.24 2.30
N SER A 56 -4.78 14.50 1.75
CA SER A 56 -6.22 14.72 1.94
C SER A 56 -6.94 13.39 2.06
N PHE A 57 -7.80 13.26 3.07
CA PHE A 57 -8.71 12.13 3.26
C PHE A 57 -10.11 12.42 2.69
N ASP A 58 -10.16 13.16 1.59
CA ASP A 58 -11.39 13.34 0.82
C ASP A 58 -11.85 12.00 0.23
N ILE A 59 -13.05 11.59 0.63
CA ILE A 59 -13.64 10.31 0.25
C ILE A 59 -13.77 10.19 -1.26
N GLU A 60 -14.15 11.23 -1.99
CA GLU A 60 -14.33 11.12 -3.44
C GLU A 60 -13.02 10.82 -4.18
N ASN A 61 -11.89 11.30 -3.66
CA ASN A 61 -10.57 11.05 -4.25
C ASN A 61 -10.04 9.64 -3.94
N LEU A 62 -10.35 9.10 -2.76
CA LEU A 62 -9.87 7.80 -2.31
C LEU A 62 -10.78 6.65 -2.73
N LYS A 63 -12.08 6.92 -2.89
CA LYS A 63 -13.13 5.93 -3.12
C LYS A 63 -12.80 4.95 -4.25
N PRO A 64 -12.37 5.38 -5.46
CA PRO A 64 -12.13 4.43 -6.56
C PRO A 64 -11.09 3.36 -6.21
N THR A 65 -10.00 3.76 -5.55
CA THR A 65 -8.94 2.83 -5.13
C THR A 65 -9.39 1.97 -3.95
N LEU A 66 -10.10 2.54 -2.98
CA LEU A 66 -10.56 1.80 -1.79
C LEU A 66 -11.64 0.76 -2.13
N GLU A 67 -12.56 1.08 -3.03
CA GLU A 67 -13.58 0.14 -3.52
C GLU A 67 -12.92 -1.02 -4.29
N ALA A 68 -12.02 -0.71 -5.22
CA ALA A 68 -11.27 -1.74 -5.96
C ALA A 68 -10.42 -2.63 -5.02
N MET A 69 -9.79 -2.05 -3.99
CA MET A 69 -9.10 -2.83 -2.96
C MET A 69 -10.06 -3.74 -2.19
N SER A 70 -11.27 -3.26 -1.88
CA SER A 70 -12.29 -4.04 -1.19
C SER A 70 -12.76 -5.22 -2.03
N ASP A 71 -13.10 -4.99 -3.30
CA ASP A 71 -13.59 -6.01 -4.23
C ASP A 71 -12.53 -7.09 -4.49
N LEU A 72 -11.26 -6.68 -4.59
CA LEU A 72 -10.10 -7.57 -4.77
C LEU A 72 -9.57 -8.16 -3.46
N GLN A 73 -10.18 -7.84 -2.31
CA GLN A 73 -9.78 -8.29 -0.98
C GLN A 73 -8.32 -7.94 -0.62
N ILE A 74 -7.84 -6.78 -1.07
CA ILE A 74 -6.50 -6.26 -0.77
C ILE A 74 -6.55 -5.47 0.56
N PRO A 75 -5.79 -5.88 1.59
CA PRO A 75 -5.70 -5.15 2.86
C PRO A 75 -5.17 -3.72 2.71
N LEU A 76 -5.85 -2.77 3.36
CA LEU A 76 -5.35 -1.42 3.62
C LEU A 76 -4.61 -1.39 4.96
N LEU A 77 -3.31 -1.10 4.91
CA LEU A 77 -2.46 -0.93 6.09
C LEU A 77 -2.30 0.58 6.32
N VAL A 78 -2.55 1.09 7.53
CA VAL A 78 -2.56 2.54 7.77
C VAL A 78 -1.52 2.92 8.82
N HIS A 79 -0.76 3.97 8.55
CA HIS A 79 -0.02 4.71 9.57
C HIS A 79 -0.96 5.75 10.19
N GLY A 80 -1.63 5.38 11.28
CA GLY A 80 -2.75 6.13 11.87
C GLY A 80 -2.35 7.29 12.77
N GLU A 81 -1.67 8.30 12.22
CA GLU A 81 -1.29 9.52 12.93
C GLU A 81 -1.77 10.77 12.16
N THR A 82 -2.09 11.85 12.87
CA THR A 82 -2.38 13.17 12.27
C THR A 82 -1.21 14.12 12.53
N ASN A 83 -1.10 15.19 11.74
CA ASN A 83 -0.12 16.27 11.96
C ASN A 83 -0.58 17.19 13.11
N ASP A 84 -0.82 16.64 14.30
CA ASP A 84 -1.29 17.30 15.54
C ASP A 84 -2.82 17.16 15.86
N PHE A 85 -3.14 17.37 17.15
CA PHE A 85 -4.46 17.30 17.81
C PHE A 85 -5.35 18.51 17.52
#